data_AF-A0A1E4GKG4-F1
#
_entry.id   AF-A0A1E4GKG4-F1
#
_cell.length_a   1.000
_cell.length_b   1.000
_cell.length_c   1.000
_cell.angle_alpha   90.00
_cell.angle_beta   90.00
_cell.angle_gamma   90.00
#
_symmetry.space_group_name_H-M   'P 1'
#
loop_
_entity.id
_entity.type
_entity.pdbx_description
1 polymer ?
#
loop_
_entity_poly.entity_id
_entity_poly.type
_entity_poly.pdbx_seq_one_letter_code
_entity_poly.pdbx_strand_id
1 'polypeptide(L)'
;MLSGCVGTAFGDAKIDPNSAVAGDVARMTRQGGRFPTFADIPKPPKDLRPVAQYGQDAHAVLAAGEALTQATAPGTWTLDGTDTFAERARDDAGPQFDPPDPAESEAFAREVRERAKPPPPR
;
A
#
# COMPACT_ATOMS: atom_id res chain seq x y z
N MET A 1 -21.19 -16.26 -37.71
CA MET A 1 -21.90 -16.52 -36.44
C MET A 1 -21.98 -15.22 -35.65
N LEU A 2 -23.10 -14.52 -35.72
CA LEU A 2 -23.43 -13.35 -34.90
C LEU A 2 -24.96 -13.35 -34.77
N SER A 3 -25.47 -14.13 -33.81
CA SER A 3 -26.89 -14.11 -33.45
C SER A 3 -26.99 -14.20 -31.93
N GLY A 4 -27.13 -13.04 -31.32
CA GLY A 4 -27.33 -12.78 -29.90
C GLY A 4 -27.31 -11.26 -29.80
N CYS A 5 -28.39 -10.53 -29.54
CA CYS A 5 -29.48 -10.77 -28.62
C CYS A 5 -30.81 -10.27 -29.23
N VAL A 6 -31.50 -11.09 -30.04
CA VAL A 6 -32.87 -10.80 -30.50
C VAL A 6 -33.81 -11.78 -29.79
N GLY A 7 -34.09 -11.55 -28.50
CA GLY A 7 -34.77 -12.58 -27.71
C GLY A 7 -35.51 -12.13 -26.45
N THR A 8 -35.50 -10.86 -26.08
CA THR A 8 -36.36 -10.37 -25.00
C THR A 8 -37.07 -9.12 -25.47
N ALA A 9 -38.35 -9.29 -25.81
CA ALA A 9 -39.26 -8.17 -25.90
C ALA A 9 -39.18 -7.39 -24.58
N PHE A 10 -38.98 -6.08 -24.66
CA PHE A 10 -39.08 -5.18 -23.50
C PHE A 10 -40.54 -5.14 -23.05
N GLY A 11 -40.96 -6.18 -22.34
CA GLY A 11 -42.26 -6.28 -21.67
C GLY A 11 -42.03 -6.33 -20.18
N ASP A 12 -42.93 -5.72 -19.42
CA ASP A 12 -42.87 -5.74 -17.97
C ASP A 12 -42.90 -7.18 -17.44
N ALA A 13 -41.94 -7.53 -16.59
CA ALA A 13 -41.90 -8.82 -15.94
C ALA A 13 -43.06 -8.91 -14.93
N LYS A 14 -43.84 -10.01 -14.99
CA LYS A 14 -44.90 -10.27 -14.02
C LYS A 14 -44.28 -10.68 -12.68
N ILE A 15 -44.89 -10.23 -11.58
CA ILE A 15 -44.48 -10.64 -10.24
C ILE A 15 -44.75 -12.14 -10.08
N ASP A 16 -43.71 -12.92 -9.77
CA ASP A 16 -43.84 -14.34 -9.44
C ASP A 16 -44.49 -14.50 -8.04
N PRO A 17 -45.67 -15.14 -7.93
CA PRO A 17 -46.35 -15.31 -6.65
C PRO A 17 -45.61 -16.23 -5.66
N ASN A 18 -44.66 -17.05 -6.13
CA ASN A 18 -43.88 -17.95 -5.27
C ASN A 18 -42.63 -17.29 -4.67
N SER A 19 -42.36 -16.03 -5.02
CA SER A 19 -41.22 -15.29 -4.48
C SER A 19 -41.49 -14.83 -3.04
N ALA A 20 -40.50 -14.99 -2.16
CA ALA A 20 -40.57 -14.53 -0.77
C ALA A 20 -40.83 -13.01 -0.65
N VAL A 21 -40.49 -12.24 -1.69
CA VAL A 21 -40.67 -10.78 -1.74
C VAL A 21 -41.88 -10.34 -2.58
N ALA A 22 -42.71 -11.27 -3.06
CA ALA A 22 -43.82 -10.98 -3.97
C ALA A 22 -44.80 -9.94 -3.40
N GLY A 23 -45.11 -10.03 -2.10
CA GLY A 23 -45.99 -9.09 -1.40
C GLY A 23 -45.41 -7.68 -1.33
N ASP A 24 -44.11 -7.56 -1.04
CA ASP A 24 -43.42 -6.26 -0.97
C ASP A 24 -43.25 -5.62 -2.35
N VAL A 25 -42.89 -6.39 -3.36
CA VAL A 25 -42.78 -5.91 -4.74
C VAL A 25 -44.14 -5.42 -5.24
N ALA A 26 -45.21 -6.17 -4.99
CA ALA A 26 -46.57 -5.77 -5.37
C ALA A 26 -47.03 -4.50 -4.63
N ARG A 27 -46.66 -4.36 -3.36
CA ARG A 27 -46.94 -3.15 -2.57
C ARG A 27 -46.18 -1.95 -3.10
N MET A 28 -44.87 -2.07 -3.35
CA MET A 28 -44.02 -0.97 -3.83
C MET A 28 -44.39 -0.52 -5.24
N THR A 29 -44.72 -1.44 -6.15
CA THR A 29 -45.14 -1.10 -7.53
C THR A 29 -46.51 -0.43 -7.59
N ARG A 30 -47.43 -0.77 -6.66
CA ARG A 30 -48.76 -0.14 -6.57
C ARG A 30 -48.75 1.18 -5.80
N GLN A 31 -47.76 1.38 -4.93
CA GLN A 31 -47.54 2.65 -4.26
C GLN A 31 -46.94 3.63 -5.27
N GLY A 32 -47.77 4.54 -5.79
CA GLY A 32 -47.31 5.66 -6.61
C GLY A 32 -46.36 6.53 -5.80
N GLY A 33 -45.06 6.26 -5.91
CA GLY A 33 -44.02 7.04 -5.27
C GLY A 33 -43.87 8.41 -5.95
N ARG A 34 -43.56 9.43 -5.15
CA ARG A 34 -43.09 10.70 -5.73
C ARG A 34 -41.68 10.45 -6.27
N PHE A 35 -41.54 10.46 -7.60
CA PHE A 35 -40.23 10.39 -8.23
C PHE A 35 -39.52 11.74 -8.06
N PRO A 36 -38.22 11.74 -7.74
CA PRO A 36 -37.45 12.95 -7.79
C PRO A 36 -37.46 13.51 -9.21
N THR A 37 -37.66 14.80 -9.31
CA THR A 37 -37.58 15.60 -10.52
C THR A 37 -36.23 16.32 -10.54
N PHE A 38 -35.88 16.93 -11.67
CA PHE A 38 -34.72 17.81 -11.75
C PHE A 38 -34.78 18.98 -10.74
N ALA A 39 -35.98 19.36 -10.28
CA ALA A 39 -36.15 20.38 -9.25
C ALA A 39 -35.82 19.89 -7.83
N ASP A 40 -35.82 18.57 -7.61
CA ASP A 40 -35.42 17.97 -6.33
C ASP A 40 -33.88 17.85 -6.20
N ILE A 41 -33.12 18.19 -7.25
CA ILE A 41 -31.66 18.29 -7.19
C ILE A 41 -31.29 19.46 -6.26
N PRO A 42 -30.54 19.20 -5.17
CA PRO A 42 -30.08 20.26 -4.29
C PRO A 42 -29.26 21.31 -5.05
N LYS A 43 -29.37 22.57 -4.64
CA LYS A 43 -28.52 23.63 -5.17
C LYS A 43 -27.05 23.29 -4.88
N PRO A 44 -26.12 23.67 -5.77
CA PRO A 44 -24.70 23.50 -5.51
C PRO A 44 -24.32 24.17 -4.19
N PRO A 45 -23.38 23.59 -3.44
CA PRO A 45 -22.85 24.20 -2.23
C PRO A 45 -22.32 25.61 -2.52
N LYS A 46 -22.42 26.51 -1.55
CA LYS A 46 -21.96 27.91 -1.69
C LYS A 46 -20.50 28.09 -1.28
N ASP A 47 -19.95 27.09 -0.60
CA ASP A 47 -18.59 26.99 -0.08
C ASP A 47 -17.65 26.27 -1.06
N LEU A 48 -17.97 26.29 -2.35
CA LEU A 48 -17.07 25.81 -3.38
C LEU A 48 -15.84 26.71 -3.44
N ARG A 49 -14.67 26.08 -3.54
CA ARG A 49 -13.40 26.79 -3.74
C ARG A 49 -13.50 27.67 -5.00
N PRO A 50 -13.16 28.98 -4.91
CA PRO A 50 -13.08 29.84 -6.08
C PRO A 50 -12.06 29.32 -7.11
N VAL A 51 -12.39 29.41 -8.40
CA VAL A 51 -11.53 28.93 -9.50
C VAL A 51 -10.11 29.48 -9.42
N ALA A 52 -9.97 30.77 -9.10
CA ALA A 52 -8.66 31.42 -8.97
C ALA A 52 -7.77 30.81 -7.87
N GLN A 53 -8.37 30.28 -6.80
CA GLN A 53 -7.63 29.71 -5.68
C GLN A 53 -6.96 28.39 -6.06
N TYR A 54 -7.51 27.62 -7.00
CA TYR A 54 -6.81 26.45 -7.56
C TYR A 54 -5.49 26.81 -8.23
N GLY A 55 -5.46 27.93 -8.97
CA GLY A 55 -4.24 28.42 -9.62
C GLY A 55 -3.19 28.89 -8.61
N GLN A 56 -3.63 29.54 -7.53
CA GLN A 56 -2.75 29.97 -6.44
C GLN A 56 -2.11 28.77 -5.72
N ASP A 57 -2.90 27.76 -5.38
CA ASP A 57 -2.42 26.54 -4.75
C ASP A 57 -1.42 25.80 -5.66
N ALA A 58 -1.73 25.71 -6.96
CA ALA A 58 -0.83 25.10 -7.93
C ALA A 58 0.51 25.85 -8.02
N HIS A 59 0.49 27.19 -8.07
CA HIS A 59 1.70 28.00 -8.05
C HIS A 59 2.53 27.79 -6.77
N ALA A 60 1.88 27.70 -5.61
CA ALA A 60 2.57 27.46 -4.35
C ALA A 60 3.27 26.09 -4.33
N VAL A 61 2.62 25.04 -4.83
CA VAL A 61 3.21 23.70 -4.93
C VAL A 61 4.41 23.69 -5.89
N LEU A 62 4.29 24.35 -7.04
CA LEU A 62 5.38 24.44 -8.01
C LEU A 62 6.60 25.18 -7.42
N ALA A 63 6.37 26.31 -6.75
CA ALA A 63 7.43 27.07 -6.10
C ALA A 63 8.11 26.26 -4.99
N ALA A 64 7.35 25.50 -4.19
CA ALA A 64 7.90 24.61 -3.17
C ALA A 64 8.74 23.47 -3.79
N GLY A 65 8.30 22.90 -4.91
CA GLY A 65 9.07 21.89 -5.64
C GLY A 65 10.39 22.43 -6.21
N GLU A 66 10.37 23.65 -6.75
CA GLU A 66 11.58 24.33 -7.22
C GLU A 66 12.55 24.59 -6.06
N ALA A 67 12.05 25.11 -4.94
CA ALA A 67 12.86 25.33 -3.74
C ALA A 67 13.47 24.02 -3.20
N LEU A 68 12.70 22.94 -3.16
CA LEU A 68 13.19 21.62 -2.76
C LEU A 68 14.31 21.13 -3.69
N THR A 69 14.12 21.25 -5.01
CA THR A 69 15.11 20.84 -6.01
C THR A 69 16.43 21.59 -5.81
N GLN A 70 16.37 22.90 -5.55
CA GLN A 70 17.55 23.71 -5.24
C GLN A 70 18.20 23.29 -3.91
N ALA A 71 17.39 23.06 -2.88
CA ALA A 71 17.89 22.64 -1.56
C ALA A 71 18.56 21.26 -1.61
N THR A 72 18.13 20.37 -2.49
CA THR A 72 18.68 19.01 -2.66
C THR A 72 19.67 18.88 -3.83
N ALA A 73 20.10 19.99 -4.42
CA ALA A 73 21.07 19.94 -5.51
C ALA A 73 22.38 19.26 -5.07
N PRO A 74 23.08 18.53 -5.95
CA PRO A 74 24.37 17.95 -5.61
C PRO A 74 25.34 19.01 -5.07
N GLY A 75 25.96 18.73 -3.92
CA GLY A 75 26.90 19.65 -3.27
C GLY A 75 26.26 20.66 -2.31
N THR A 76 24.93 20.67 -2.11
CA THR A 76 24.29 21.47 -1.03
C THR A 76 24.27 20.76 0.32
N TRP A 77 24.56 19.45 0.33
CA TRP A 77 24.69 18.64 1.53
C TRP A 77 26.14 18.18 1.66
N THR A 78 26.78 18.55 2.77
CA THR A 78 28.08 18.03 3.17
C THR A 78 27.87 17.14 4.39
N LEU A 79 28.53 15.98 4.41
CA LEU A 79 28.55 15.10 5.57
C LEU A 79 29.83 15.38 6.36
N ASP A 80 29.69 16.11 7.46
CA ASP A 80 30.81 16.45 8.35
C ASP A 80 31.02 15.36 9.42
N GLY A 81 32.24 15.28 9.96
CA GLY A 81 32.54 14.39 11.08
C GLY A 81 32.54 12.89 10.73
N THR A 82 32.65 12.54 9.44
CA THR A 82 32.73 11.15 8.99
C THR A 82 33.91 10.41 9.59
N ASP A 83 35.05 11.09 9.77
CA ASP A 83 36.25 10.49 10.34
C ASP A 83 36.06 10.17 11.82
N THR A 84 35.49 11.11 12.59
CA THR A 84 35.18 10.91 14.01
C THR A 84 34.13 9.82 14.21
N PHE A 85 33.13 9.76 13.33
CA PHE A 85 32.14 8.67 13.32
C PHE A 85 32.80 7.32 13.03
N ALA A 86 33.66 7.25 12.01
CA ALA A 86 34.35 6.02 11.62
C ALA A 86 35.33 5.54 12.70
N GLU A 87 36.03 6.46 13.36
CA GLU A 87 36.90 6.15 14.51
C GLU A 87 36.10 5.55 15.66
N ARG A 88 35.01 6.21 16.07
CA ARG A 88 34.14 5.68 17.13
C ARG A 88 33.57 4.31 16.78
N ALA A 89 33.17 4.10 15.53
CA ALA A 89 32.67 2.80 15.07
C ALA A 89 33.75 1.71 15.12
N ARG A 90 35.02 2.05 14.85
CA ARG A 90 36.14 1.10 14.99
C ARG A 90 36.43 0.78 16.45
N ASP A 91 36.39 1.78 17.33
CA ASP A 91 36.56 1.59 18.77
C ASP A 91 35.46 0.70 19.36
N ASP A 92 34.20 0.95 18.97
CA ASP A 92 33.04 0.18 19.42
C ASP A 92 33.05 -1.28 18.91
N ALA A 93 33.59 -1.52 17.71
CA ALA A 93 33.69 -2.85 17.11
C ALA A 93 34.71 -3.75 17.85
N GLY A 94 35.62 -3.17 18.62
CA GLY A 94 36.67 -3.89 19.32
C GLY A 94 37.80 -4.39 18.40
N PRO A 95 38.78 -5.11 18.96
CA PRO A 95 39.94 -5.56 18.21
C PRO A 95 39.56 -6.50 17.08
N GLN A 96 40.16 -6.28 15.91
CA GLN A 96 40.05 -7.20 14.79
C GLN A 96 40.83 -8.48 15.13
N PHE A 97 40.12 -9.60 15.24
CA PHE A 97 40.75 -10.90 15.44
C PHE A 97 41.16 -11.49 14.11
N ASP A 98 42.34 -12.10 14.06
CA ASP A 98 42.72 -12.93 12.93
C ASP A 98 41.71 -14.07 12.76
N PRO A 99 41.38 -14.46 11.52
CA PRO A 99 40.59 -15.65 11.28
C PRO A 99 41.23 -16.85 11.99
N PRO A 100 40.46 -17.68 12.71
CA PRO A 100 41.03 -18.84 13.40
C PRO A 100 41.70 -19.81 12.42
N ASP A 101 42.79 -20.44 12.84
CA ASP A 101 43.50 -21.43 12.03
C ASP A 101 42.58 -22.64 11.75
N PRO A 102 42.30 -22.97 10.48
CA PRO A 102 41.49 -24.13 10.14
C PRO A 102 42.09 -25.45 10.65
N ALA A 103 43.41 -25.56 10.80
CA ALA A 103 44.07 -26.76 11.31
C ALA A 103 43.76 -27.00 12.80
N GLU A 104 43.69 -25.94 13.61
CA GLU A 104 43.30 -26.03 15.03
C GLU A 104 41.83 -26.44 15.18
N SER A 105 40.97 -25.90 14.33
CA SER A 105 39.55 -26.25 14.28
C SER A 105 39.34 -27.74 13.93
N GLU A 106 40.13 -28.25 12.97
CA GLU A 106 40.09 -29.66 12.57
C GLU A 106 40.66 -30.58 13.66
N ALA A 107 41.73 -30.17 14.35
CA ALA A 107 42.30 -30.90 15.47
C ALA A 107 41.31 -31.03 16.63
N PHE A 108 40.62 -29.94 17.00
CA PHE A 108 39.56 -29.96 18.01
C PHE A 108 38.38 -30.84 17.59
N ALA A 109 37.92 -30.73 16.34
CA ALA A 109 36.84 -31.58 15.83
C ALA A 109 37.22 -33.06 15.86
N ARG A 110 38.47 -33.41 15.60
CA ARG A 110 38.99 -34.79 15.73
C ARG A 110 38.97 -35.24 17.20
N GLU A 111 39.46 -34.43 18.13
CA GLU A 111 39.46 -34.75 19.57
C GLU A 111 38.04 -35.01 20.10
N VAL A 112 37.06 -34.19 19.68
CA VAL A 112 35.66 -34.36 20.06
C VAL A 112 35.09 -35.68 19.52
N ARG A 113 35.41 -36.07 18.28
CA ARG A 113 34.98 -37.35 17.69
C ARG A 113 35.57 -38.55 18.43
N GLU A 114 36.85 -38.48 18.78
CA GLU A 114 37.54 -39.54 19.55
C GLU A 114 36.94 -39.71 20.95
N ARG A 115 36.55 -38.60 21.59
CA ARG A 115 35.95 -38.63 22.94
C ARG A 115 34.50 -39.09 22.93
N ALA A 116 33.79 -38.88 21.83
CA ALA A 116 32.40 -39.30 21.69
C ALA A 116 32.30 -40.83 21.52
N LYS A 117 32.18 -41.58 22.62
CA LYS A 117 31.80 -43.01 22.56
C LYS A 117 30.35 -43.12 22.03
N PRO A 118 30.12 -43.84 20.92
CA PRO A 118 28.75 -44.10 20.46
C PRO A 118 27.99 -44.91 21.53
N PRO A 119 26.69 -44.62 21.77
CA PRO A 119 25.88 -45.45 22.65
C PRO A 119 25.80 -46.87 22.08
N PRO A 120 25.81 -47.92 22.93
CA PRO A 120 25.77 -49.30 22.46
C PRO A 120 24.46 -49.59 21.70
N PRO A 121 24.50 -50.44 20.66
CA PRO A 121 23.31 -50.81 19.90
C PRO A 121 22.31 -51.57 20.79
N ARG A 122 21.01 -51.30 20.58
CA ARG A 122 19.91 -52.04 21.21
C ARG A 122 19.64 -53.35 20.48
#